data_AF-K1TQW7-F1
#
_entry.id   AF-K1TQW7-F1
#
_cell.length_a   1.000
_cell.length_b   1.000
_cell.length_c   1.000
_cell.angle_alpha   90.00
_cell.angle_beta   90.00
_cell.angle_gamma   90.00
#
_symmetry.space_group_name_H-M   'P 1'
#
loop_
_entity.id
_entity.type
_entity.pdbx_description
1 polymer ?
#
loop_
_entity_poly.entity_id
_entity_poly.type
_entity_poly.pdbx_seq_one_letter_code
_entity_poly.pdbx_strand_id
1 'polypeptide(L)'
;MVIDVKNVTVQYTISNFREIGLKEYLIKKIKRDIKTEQFTAVDNVSFSLDEGDFLGIIGTNGAGKSTLLKVISGIMKPAKGSVTVNGKIAALLELGSGFDPDLTIKENIFL
;
A
#
# COMPACT_ATOMS: atom_id res chain seq x y z
N MET A 1 13.35 16.01 -11.58
CA MET A 1 12.23 15.18 -11.10
C MET A 1 12.76 13.98 -10.34
N VAL A 2 12.53 13.97 -9.03
CA VAL A 2 12.95 12.90 -8.12
C VAL A 2 11.87 11.85 -7.93
N ILE A 3 10.59 12.25 -8.00
CA ILE A 3 9.43 11.34 -7.94
C ILE A 3 8.46 11.71 -9.06
N ASP A 4 8.01 10.70 -9.81
CA ASP A 4 7.02 10.83 -10.89
C ASP A 4 5.92 9.78 -10.70
N VAL A 5 4.70 10.24 -10.46
CA VAL A 5 3.51 9.41 -10.26
C VAL A 5 2.58 9.64 -11.44
N LYS A 6 2.28 8.58 -12.20
CA LYS A 6 1.47 8.64 -13.42
C LYS A 6 0.29 7.70 -13.37
N ASN A 7 -0.92 8.26 -13.34
CA ASN A 7 -2.21 7.59 -13.42
C ASN A 7 -2.34 6.41 -12.44
N VAL A 8 -1.80 6.58 -11.24
CA VAL A 8 -1.71 5.51 -10.25
C VAL A 8 -3.10 5.19 -9.71
N THR A 9 -3.46 3.93 -9.83
CA THR A 9 -4.67 3.35 -9.24
C THR A 9 -4.28 2.19 -8.33
N VAL A 10 -4.84 2.15 -7.13
CA VAL A 10 -4.64 1.06 -6.17
C VAL A 10 -5.98 0.44 -5.83
N GLN A 11 -6.08 -0.88 -6.04
CA GLN A 11 -7.27 -1.66 -5.78
C GLN A 11 -6.95 -2.80 -4.82
N TYR A 12 -7.82 -3.00 -3.84
CA TYR A 12 -7.79 -4.13 -2.94
C TYR A 12 -8.89 -5.12 -3.30
N THR A 13 -8.54 -6.39 -3.32
CA THR A 13 -9.49 -7.48 -3.49
C THR A 13 -10.06 -7.85 -2.12
N ILE A 14 -11.32 -7.52 -1.89
CA ILE A 14 -12.07 -7.92 -0.71
C ILE A 14 -12.80 -9.21 -1.06
N SER A 15 -12.29 -10.31 -0.52
CA SER A 15 -12.94 -11.62 -0.65
C SER A 15 -13.47 -12.03 0.71
N ASN A 16 -14.71 -12.52 0.75
CA ASN A 16 -15.38 -13.03 1.95
C ASN A 16 -14.85 -14.44 2.36
N PHE A 17 -13.53 -14.61 2.26
CA PHE A 17 -12.82 -15.87 2.28
C PHE A 17 -11.99 -16.07 3.53
N ARG A 18 -11.72 -14.99 4.26
CA ARG A 18 -11.05 -15.06 5.56
C ARG A 18 -12.07 -15.71 6.49
N GLU A 19 -11.80 -16.96 6.89
CA GLU A 19 -12.62 -17.85 7.74
C GLU A 19 -13.57 -18.85 7.07
N ILE A 20 -13.25 -19.39 5.88
CA ILE A 20 -13.95 -20.59 5.39
C ILE A 20 -13.08 -21.84 5.49
N GLY A 21 -13.57 -22.84 6.24
CA GLY A 21 -12.98 -24.18 6.28
C GLY A 21 -13.10 -24.90 4.93
N LEU A 22 -12.30 -25.95 4.73
CA LEU A 22 -12.20 -26.68 3.46
C LEU A 22 -13.57 -27.16 2.92
N LYS A 23 -14.46 -27.64 3.81
CA LYS A 23 -15.82 -28.08 3.46
C LYS A 23 -16.65 -26.95 2.87
N GLU A 24 -16.53 -25.76 3.46
CA GLU A 24 -17.34 -24.61 3.08
C GLU A 24 -16.81 -23.95 1.80
N TYR A 25 -15.49 -23.99 1.58
CA TYR A 25 -14.90 -23.69 0.28
C TYR A 25 -15.46 -24.58 -0.83
N LEU A 26 -15.49 -25.91 -0.64
CA LEU A 26 -16.02 -26.85 -1.64
C LEU A 26 -17.50 -26.59 -1.94
N ILE A 27 -18.32 -26.34 -0.90
CA ILE A 27 -19.74 -26.00 -1.07
C ILE A 27 -19.91 -24.71 -1.86
N LYS A 28 -19.20 -23.63 -1.48
CA LYS A 28 -19.27 -22.33 -2.17
C LYS A 28 -18.75 -22.41 -3.61
N LYS A 29 -17.73 -23.24 -3.87
CA LYS A 29 -17.19 -23.50 -5.21
C LYS A 29 -18.19 -24.24 -6.10
N ILE A 30 -18.86 -25.28 -5.58
CA ILE A 30 -19.90 -26.01 -6.32
C ILE A 30 -21.11 -25.10 -6.59
N LYS A 31 -21.49 -24.26 -5.61
CA LYS A 31 -22.61 -23.32 -5.73
C LYS A 31 -22.30 -22.05 -6.54
N ARG A 32 -21.04 -21.85 -6.99
CA ARG A 32 -20.56 -20.63 -7.68
C ARG A 32 -20.83 -19.32 -6.91
N ASP A 33 -20.88 -19.40 -5.57
CA ASP A 33 -21.26 -18.27 -4.71
C ASP A 33 -20.04 -17.56 -4.10
N ILE A 34 -18.90 -17.60 -4.80
CA ILE A 34 -17.70 -16.88 -4.40
C ILE A 34 -17.82 -15.46 -4.95
N LYS A 35 -18.19 -14.53 -4.08
CA LYS A 35 -18.18 -13.10 -4.40
C LYS A 35 -16.84 -12.50 -4.01
N THR A 36 -16.21 -11.85 -4.99
CA THR A 36 -15.01 -11.06 -4.82
C THR A 36 -15.33 -9.65 -5.22
N GLU A 37 -15.15 -8.71 -4.30
CA GLU A 37 -15.38 -7.29 -4.55
C GLU A 37 -14.02 -6.58 -4.68
N GLN A 38 -13.96 -5.61 -5.59
CA GLN A 38 -12.80 -4.73 -5.71
C GLN A 38 -13.09 -3.41 -5.03
N PHE A 39 -12.20 -2.99 -4.14
CA PHE A 39 -12.23 -1.69 -3.48
C PHE A 39 -11.09 -0.83 -4.02
N THR A 40 -11.41 0.29 -4.65
CA THR A 40 -10.42 1.27 -5.11
C THR A 40 -10.07 2.23 -3.99
N ALA A 41 -8.81 2.21 -3.53
CA ALA A 41 -8.32 3.06 -2.45
C ALA A 41 -7.63 4.34 -2.95
N VAL A 42 -7.03 4.28 -4.14
CA VAL A 42 -6.42 5.41 -4.84
C VAL A 42 -6.87 5.30 -6.29
N ASP A 43 -7.38 6.38 -6.88
CA ASP A 43 -7.94 6.36 -8.23
C ASP A 43 -7.27 7.41 -9.13
N ASN A 44 -6.57 6.94 -10.16
CA ASN A 44 -5.98 7.75 -11.22
C ASN A 44 -5.17 9.00 -10.76
N VAL A 45 -4.35 8.86 -9.71
CA VAL A 45 -3.55 9.98 -9.18
C VAL A 45 -2.29 10.22 -10.02
N SER A 46 -2.00 11.48 -10.38
CA SER A 46 -0.76 11.87 -11.06
C SER A 46 -0.17 13.15 -10.46
N PHE A 47 1.13 13.15 -10.21
CA PHE A 47 1.90 14.32 -9.81
C PHE A 47 3.40 14.05 -9.95
N SER A 48 4.20 15.11 -9.97
CA SER A 48 5.66 15.05 -9.99
C SER A 48 6.23 15.88 -8.85
N LEU A 49 7.38 15.46 -8.33
CA LEU A 49 8.17 16.22 -7.36
C LEU A 49 9.61 16.35 -7.87
N ASP A 50 10.15 17.55 -7.72
CA ASP A 50 11.55 17.88 -7.94
C ASP A 50 12.34 17.88 -6.63
N GLU A 51 13.67 17.97 -6.74
CA GLU A 51 14.54 18.02 -5.57
C GLU A 51 14.28 19.31 -4.80
N GLY A 52 14.08 19.18 -3.47
CA GLY A 52 13.73 20.31 -2.60
C GLY A 52 12.22 20.54 -2.42
N ASP A 53 11.36 19.83 -3.17
CA ASP A 53 9.91 19.95 -3.01
C ASP A 53 9.42 19.35 -1.68
N PHE A 54 8.35 19.95 -1.16
CA PHE A 54 7.62 19.42 -0.02
C PHE A 54 6.18 19.07 -0.42
N LEU A 55 5.78 17.81 -0.27
CA LEU A 55 4.43 17.33 -0.55
C LEU A 55 3.65 17.08 0.75
N GLY A 56 2.57 17.83 0.95
CA GLY A 56 1.56 17.54 1.97
C GLY A 56 0.38 16.76 1.40
N ILE A 57 0.10 15.57 1.94
CA ILE A 57 -1.10 14.78 1.59
C ILE A 57 -2.09 14.83 2.74
N ILE A 58 -3.21 15.53 2.55
CA ILE A 58 -4.27 15.72 3.56
C ILE A 58 -5.59 15.12 3.11
N GLY A 59 -6.42 14.72 4.07
CA GLY A 59 -7.73 14.11 3.82
C GLY A 59 -8.21 13.28 5.01
N THR A 60 -9.48 12.86 4.98
CA THR A 60 -10.11 12.08 6.05
C THR A 60 -9.50 10.68 6.19
N ASN A 61 -9.83 9.98 7.29
CA ASN A 61 -9.48 8.57 7.46
C ASN A 61 -10.13 7.73 6.35
N GLY A 62 -9.36 6.82 5.75
CA GLY A 62 -9.82 6.03 4.60
C GLY A 62 -9.63 6.69 3.24
N ALA A 63 -9.20 7.95 3.15
CA ALA A 63 -9.00 8.66 1.87
C ALA A 63 -7.82 8.16 1.01
N GLY A 64 -7.19 7.03 1.35
CA GLY A 64 -6.10 6.44 0.54
C GLY A 64 -4.70 7.01 0.78
N LYS A 65 -4.51 7.93 1.75
CA LYS A 65 -3.21 8.59 2.02
C LYS A 65 -2.07 7.59 2.27
N SER A 66 -2.22 6.71 3.26
CA SER A 66 -1.21 5.70 3.58
C SER A 66 -1.02 4.69 2.45
N THR A 67 -2.08 4.40 1.68
CA THR A 67 -2.00 3.54 0.49
C THR A 67 -1.14 4.19 -0.60
N LEU A 68 -1.35 5.47 -0.88
CA LEU A 68 -0.55 6.23 -1.84
C LEU A 68 0.92 6.29 -1.40
N LEU A 69 1.18 6.58 -0.12
CA LEU A 69 2.54 6.56 0.42
C LEU A 69 3.22 5.19 0.31
N LYS A 70 2.51 4.09 0.58
CA LYS A 70 3.02 2.71 0.41
C LYS A 70 3.41 2.42 -1.04
N VAL A 71 2.68 2.97 -2.01
CA VAL A 71 3.03 2.83 -3.43
C VAL A 71 4.25 3.68 -3.79
N ILE A 72 4.31 4.93 -3.33
CA ILE A 72 5.44 5.82 -3.57
C ILE A 72 6.73 5.24 -2.99
N SER A 73 6.67 4.68 -1.77
CA SER A 73 7.82 4.05 -1.11
C SER A 73 8.21 2.70 -1.67
N GLY A 74 7.49 2.16 -2.66
CA GLY A 74 7.76 0.86 -3.27
C GLY A 74 7.39 -0.36 -2.41
N ILE A 75 6.70 -0.17 -1.28
CA ILE A 75 6.20 -1.27 -0.44
C ILE A 75 5.08 -2.02 -1.17
N MET A 76 4.28 -1.31 -1.97
CA MET A 76 3.18 -1.87 -2.75
C MET A 76 3.28 -1.45 -4.21
N LYS A 77 2.95 -2.35 -5.13
CA LYS A 77 2.81 -2.00 -6.55
C LYS A 77 1.38 -1.51 -6.84
N PRO A 78 1.21 -0.49 -7.69
CA PRO A 78 -0.12 -0.05 -8.08
C PRO A 78 -0.77 -1.08 -9.02
N ALA A 79 -2.10 -1.10 -9.06
CA ALA A 79 -2.86 -1.94 -9.99
C ALA A 79 -2.81 -1.39 -11.44
N LYS A 80 -2.71 -0.07 -11.59
CA LYS A 80 -2.54 0.63 -12.86
C LYS A 80 -1.63 1.85 -12.68
N GLY A 81 -1.04 2.31 -13.77
CA GLY A 81 -0.11 3.44 -13.76
C GLY A 81 1.28 3.04 -13.29
N SER A 82 2.10 4.03 -12.99
CA SER A 82 3.50 3.83 -12.62
C SER A 82 3.97 4.87 -11.60
N VAL A 83 4.92 4.45 -10.75
CA VAL A 83 5.72 5.35 -9.94
C VAL A 83 7.18 5.16 -10.30
N THR A 84 7.86 6.26 -10.61
CA THR A 84 9.32 6.30 -10.82
C THR A 84 9.95 7.14 -9.71
N VAL A 85 11.00 6.60 -9.11
CA VAL A 85 11.75 7.26 -8.02
C VAL A 85 13.22 7.24 -8.40
N ASN A 86 13.82 8.43 -8.46
CA ASN A 86 15.24 8.62 -8.73
C ASN A 86 15.97 8.86 -7.41
N GLY A 87 16.35 7.79 -6.72
CA GLY A 87 17.02 7.85 -5.42
C GLY A 87 16.56 6.74 -4.47
N LYS A 88 16.78 6.95 -3.17
CA LYS A 88 16.28 6.06 -2.11
C LYS A 88 15.21 6.78 -1.30
N ILE A 89 14.12 6.08 -1.00
CA ILE A 89 13.09 6.55 -0.08
C ILE A 89 13.28 5.85 1.26
N ALA A 90 13.46 6.62 2.32
CA ALA A 90 13.34 6.14 3.69
C ALA A 90 11.91 6.39 4.17
N ALA A 91 11.08 5.34 4.17
CA ALA A 91 9.67 5.46 4.48
C ALA A 91 9.38 5.14 5.96
N LEU A 92 9.02 6.15 6.74
CA LEU A 92 8.56 6.00 8.13
C LEU A 92 7.03 6.02 8.17
N LEU A 93 6.41 4.92 7.74
CA LEU A 93 4.94 4.85 7.59
C LEU A 93 4.21 4.35 8.83
N GLU A 94 4.86 3.50 9.64
CA GLU A 94 4.29 2.90 10.84
C GLU A 94 5.27 3.11 12.00
N LEU A 95 4.76 3.56 13.14
CA LEU A 95 5.59 3.81 14.33
C LEU A 95 6.22 2.49 14.78
N GLY A 96 7.55 2.45 14.88
CA GLY A 96 8.30 1.26 15.28
C GLY A 96 8.51 0.22 14.18
N SER A 97 8.16 0.51 12.91
CA SER A 97 8.44 -0.42 11.81
C SER A 97 9.95 -0.64 11.64
N GLY A 98 10.39 -1.90 11.67
CA GLY A 98 11.80 -2.27 11.51
C GLY A 98 12.58 -2.36 12.83
N PHE A 99 11.95 -2.10 13.97
CA PHE A 99 12.57 -2.33 15.28
C PHE A 99 12.33 -3.77 15.76
N ASP A 100 13.36 -4.38 16.33
CA ASP A 100 13.28 -5.64 17.06
C ASP A 100 13.02 -5.33 18.57
N PRO A 101 11.92 -5.83 19.14
CA PRO A 101 11.54 -5.57 20.53
C PRO A 101 12.48 -6.20 21.56
N ASP A 102 13.27 -7.21 21.18
CA ASP A 102 14.20 -7.89 22.07
C ASP A 102 15.57 -7.19 22.12
N LEU A 103 15.78 -6.18 21.27
CA LEU A 103 17.03 -5.42 21.16
C LEU A 103 16.95 -4.06 21.87
N THR A 104 18.10 -3.60 22.36
CA THR A 104 18.24 -2.21 22.83
C THR A 104 18.14 -1.23 21.66
N ILE A 105 17.90 0.05 21.97
CA ILE A 105 17.88 1.12 20.96
C ILE A 105 19.19 1.20 20.19
N LYS A 106 20.33 1.00 20.86
CA LYS A 106 21.65 1.05 20.22
C LYS A 106 21.79 -0.04 19.16
N GLU A 107 21.33 -1.26 19.46
CA GLU A 107 21.38 -2.39 18.54
C GLU A 107 20.46 -2.19 17.34
N ASN A 108 19.25 -1.65 17.57
CA ASN A 108 18.30 -1.31 16.51
C ASN A 108 18.80 -0.26 15.50
N ILE A 109 19.75 0.62 15.88
CA ILE A 109 20.35 1.60 14.95
C ILE A 109 21.22 0.91 13.87
N PHE A 110 21.74 -0.28 14.14
CA PHE A 110 22.66 -1.00 13.25
C PHE A 110 21.98 -2.09 12.39
N LEU A 111 20.67 -2.32 12.57
CA LEU A 111 19.85 -3.20 11.73
C LEU A 111 19.61 -2.58 10.35
#